data_AF-A0A2P8VW34-F1
#
_entry.id   AF-A0A2P8VW34-F1
#
_cell.length_a   1.000
_cell.length_b   1.000
_cell.length_c   1.000
_cell.angle_alpha   90.00
_cell.angle_beta   90.00
_cell.angle_gamma   90.00
#
_symmetry.space_group_name_H-M   'P 1'
#
loop_
_entity.id
_entity.type
_entity.pdbx_description
1 polymer ?
#
loop_
_entity_poly.entity_id
_entity_poly.type
_entity_poly.pdbx_seq_one_letter_code
_entity_poly.pdbx_strand_id
1 'polypeptide(L)'
;LISEHRYPLDLEPSGAIVNGLSELLLIDQGGHFLALERVFGLRGFQVKLYQIATGGATDTSGIPSLDGSLDGVNPIRKRLLLDFASLGLADLDNLEGMTLGPPLPNGDRSLIVVSDNNLEADQPSQFWLLRLQGL
;
A
#
# COMPACT_ATOMS: atom_id res chain seq x y z
N LEU A 1 3.22 -19.83 13.62
CA LEU A 1 2.02 -19.29 12.93
C LEU A 1 2.07 -17.76 12.78
N ILE A 2 3.08 -17.10 13.35
CA ILE A 2 3.34 -15.67 13.14
C ILE A 2 4.74 -15.59 12.54
N SER A 3 4.90 -14.77 11.50
CA SER A 3 6.18 -14.46 10.85
C SER A 3 6.29 -12.95 10.78
N GLU A 4 7.50 -12.43 10.92
CA GLU A 4 7.76 -11.00 10.77
C GLU A 4 8.61 -10.79 9.54
N HIS A 5 8.35 -9.71 8.80
CA HIS A 5 9.09 -9.44 7.58
C HIS A 5 9.41 -7.95 7.50
N ARG A 6 10.63 -7.65 7.04
CA ARG A 6 11.05 -6.28 6.79
C ARG A 6 10.33 -5.71 5.56
N TYR A 7 9.47 -4.73 5.77
CA TYR A 7 8.81 -3.98 4.70
C TYR A 7 9.71 -2.81 4.23
N PRO A 8 10.05 -2.70 2.94
CA PRO A 8 10.84 -1.58 2.44
C PRO A 8 9.93 -0.37 2.16
N LEU A 9 9.81 0.53 3.13
CA LEU A 9 9.17 1.83 2.92
C LEU A 9 10.15 2.78 2.19
N ASP A 10 9.65 3.52 1.21
CA ASP A 10 10.47 4.51 0.51
C ASP A 10 10.85 5.65 1.48
N LEU A 11 11.99 6.30 1.24
CA LEU A 11 12.38 7.47 2.01
C LEU A 11 11.33 8.57 1.90
N GLU A 12 11.13 9.27 3.00
CA GLU A 12 10.22 10.40 3.06
C GLU A 12 10.62 11.45 1.99
N PRO A 13 9.69 11.84 1.09
CA PRO A 13 9.99 12.84 0.07
C PRO A 13 10.13 14.23 0.72
N SER A 14 10.88 15.12 0.07
CA SER A 14 11.09 16.49 0.58
C SER A 14 9.75 17.21 0.79
N GLY A 15 9.57 17.73 2.02
CA GLY A 15 8.36 18.45 2.42
C GLY A 15 7.20 17.56 2.90
N ALA A 16 7.42 16.26 3.05
CA ALA A 16 6.50 15.41 3.79
C ALA A 16 6.56 15.70 5.30
N ILE A 17 5.42 15.45 5.95
CA ILE A 17 5.24 15.48 7.41
C ILE A 17 5.14 14.06 7.93
N VAL A 18 4.49 13.17 7.16
CA VAL A 18 4.37 11.75 7.45
C VAL A 18 4.32 10.95 6.16
N ASN A 19 4.96 9.79 6.15
CA ASN A 19 4.78 8.76 5.14
C ASN A 19 4.68 7.37 5.77
N GLY A 20 3.92 6.48 5.14
CA GLY A 20 3.74 5.14 5.69
C GLY A 20 2.93 4.22 4.79
N LEU A 21 2.89 2.96 5.23
CA LEU A 21 1.96 1.95 4.74
C LEU A 21 0.61 2.17 5.43
N SER A 22 -0.41 2.54 4.66
CA SER A 22 -1.76 2.82 5.21
C SER A 22 -2.69 1.61 5.15
N GLU A 23 -2.51 0.70 4.19
CA GLU A 23 -3.39 -0.46 4.01
C GLU A 23 -2.65 -1.64 3.36
N LEU A 24 -3.04 -2.86 3.75
CA LEU A 24 -2.61 -4.13 3.18
C LEU A 24 -3.80 -5.03 2.84
N LEU A 25 -3.93 -5.39 1.57
CA LEU A 25 -4.98 -6.30 1.10
C LEU A 25 -4.38 -7.60 0.56
N LEU A 26 -4.69 -8.72 1.18
CA LEU A 26 -4.31 -10.05 0.69
C LEU A 26 -4.98 -10.33 -0.66
N ILE A 27 -4.21 -10.76 -1.66
CA ILE A 27 -4.76 -11.09 -2.98
C ILE A 27 -4.79 -12.60 -3.28
N ASP A 28 -3.94 -13.40 -2.63
CA ASP A 28 -3.97 -14.86 -2.71
C ASP A 28 -3.34 -15.54 -1.47
N GLN A 29 -3.32 -16.87 -1.45
CA GLN A 29 -2.72 -17.66 -0.36
C GLN A 29 -1.19 -17.83 -0.48
N GLY A 30 -0.58 -17.35 -1.56
CA GLY A 30 0.87 -17.44 -1.83
C GLY A 30 1.70 -16.35 -1.14
N GLY A 31 1.06 -15.46 -0.38
CA GLY A 31 1.74 -14.35 0.29
C GLY A 31 1.93 -13.12 -0.60
N HIS A 32 1.02 -12.93 -1.56
CA HIS A 32 0.95 -11.70 -2.35
C HIS A 32 -0.11 -10.76 -1.77
N PHE A 33 0.23 -9.46 -1.73
CA PHE A 33 -0.66 -8.42 -1.23
C PHE A 33 -0.62 -7.20 -2.14
N LEU A 34 -1.68 -6.38 -2.06
CA LEU A 34 -1.61 -4.98 -2.40
C LEU A 34 -1.25 -4.18 -1.16
N ALA A 35 -0.37 -3.20 -1.34
CA ALA A 35 0.05 -2.28 -0.30
C ALA A 35 -0.24 -0.85 -0.76
N LEU A 36 -0.94 -0.09 0.07
CA LEU A 36 -1.19 1.32 -0.16
C LEU A 36 -0.18 2.12 0.67
N GLU A 37 0.67 2.88 0.01
CA GLU A 37 1.56 3.83 0.69
C GLU A 37 1.04 5.24 0.49
N ARG A 38 1.04 6.00 1.58
CA ARG A 38 0.54 7.38 1.62
C ARG A 38 1.57 8.29 2.22
N VAL A 39 1.67 9.48 1.66
CA VAL A 39 2.43 10.61 2.17
C VAL A 39 1.46 11.76 2.40
N PHE A 40 1.63 12.48 3.50
CA PHE A 40 0.99 13.78 3.72
C PHE A 40 2.06 14.83 4.03
N GLY A 41 1.93 16.01 3.42
CA GLY A 41 2.88 17.10 3.62
C GLY A 41 2.52 18.38 2.88
N LEU A 42 3.52 19.20 2.59
CA LEU A 42 3.36 20.52 1.95
C LEU A 42 2.68 20.48 0.58
N ARG A 43 2.67 19.33 -0.08
CA ARG A 43 2.03 19.11 -1.39
C ARG A 43 0.68 18.38 -1.29
N GLY A 44 0.11 18.29 -0.09
CA GLY A 44 -1.10 17.49 0.17
C GLY A 44 -0.81 15.99 0.21
N PHE A 45 -1.83 15.19 -0.09
CA PHE A 45 -1.71 13.74 -0.14
C PHE A 45 -1.05 13.26 -1.43
N GLN A 46 -0.13 12.29 -1.29
CA GLN A 46 0.38 11.50 -2.39
C GLN A 46 0.16 10.03 -2.04
N VAL A 47 -0.41 9.27 -2.97
CA VAL A 47 -0.79 7.87 -2.75
C VAL A 47 -0.26 7.00 -3.86
N LYS A 48 0.35 5.87 -3.49
CA LYS A 48 0.87 4.88 -4.42
C LYS A 48 0.39 3.49 -4.02
N LEU A 49 -0.03 2.73 -5.03
CA LEU A 49 -0.41 1.33 -4.90
C LEU A 49 0.76 0.45 -5.36
N TYR A 50 1.14 -0.49 -4.52
CA TYR A 50 2.17 -1.48 -4.80
C TYR A 50 1.58 -2.89 -4.74
N GLN A 51 2.20 -3.81 -5.47
CA GLN A 51 2.13 -5.23 -5.17
C GLN A 51 3.35 -5.59 -4.31
N ILE A 52 3.12 -6.40 -3.28
CA ILE A 52 4.19 -6.98 -2.48
C ILE A 52 4.12 -8.51 -2.45
N ALA A 53 5.27 -9.15 -2.26
CA ALA A 53 5.40 -10.61 -2.16
C ALA A 53 6.31 -11.00 -0.99
N THR A 54 5.83 -11.85 -0.08
CA THR A 54 6.58 -12.26 1.11
C THR A 54 7.43 -13.51 0.89
N GLY A 55 7.15 -14.35 -0.11
CA GLY A 55 7.77 -15.67 -0.27
C GLY A 55 9.30 -15.71 -0.46
N GLY A 56 9.96 -14.57 -0.65
CA GLY A 56 11.44 -14.47 -0.68
C GLY A 56 12.03 -13.62 0.43
N ALA A 57 11.21 -13.13 1.36
CA ALA A 57 11.65 -12.33 2.49
C ALA A 57 12.16 -13.24 3.62
N THR A 58 13.14 -12.74 4.38
CA THR A 58 13.61 -13.43 5.60
C THR A 58 12.58 -13.23 6.71
N ASP A 59 12.16 -14.32 7.38
CA ASP A 59 11.37 -14.23 8.61
C ASP A 59 12.25 -13.70 9.75
N THR A 60 11.92 -12.51 10.24
CA THR A 60 12.67 -11.80 11.28
C THR A 60 12.15 -12.06 12.68
N SER A 61 11.10 -12.89 12.86
CA SER A 61 10.47 -13.12 14.16
C SER A 61 11.40 -13.75 15.21
N GLY A 62 12.47 -14.41 14.76
CA GLY A 62 13.51 -14.98 15.62
C GLY A 62 14.71 -14.05 15.85
N ILE A 63 14.75 -12.86 15.25
CA ILE A 63 15.87 -11.93 15.35
C ILE A 63 15.62 -11.00 16.55
N PRO A 64 16.43 -11.04 17.62
CA PRO A 64 16.14 -10.28 18.84
C PRO A 64 16.23 -8.76 18.68
N SER A 65 17.00 -8.29 17.70
CA SER A 65 17.17 -6.88 17.39
C SER A 65 17.47 -6.69 15.91
N LEU A 66 16.79 -5.71 15.28
CA LEU A 66 17.08 -5.25 13.92
C LEU A 66 18.02 -4.03 13.90
N ASP A 67 18.59 -3.66 15.05
CA ASP A 67 19.61 -2.62 15.14
C ASP A 67 20.96 -3.12 14.62
N GLY A 68 21.67 -2.29 13.86
CA GLY A 68 22.96 -2.64 13.23
C GLY A 68 22.85 -3.20 11.80
N SER A 69 23.78 -4.08 11.43
CA SER A 69 23.83 -4.63 10.06
C SER A 69 22.69 -5.62 9.82
N LEU A 70 22.03 -5.47 8.66
CA LEU A 70 20.96 -6.34 8.18
C LEU A 70 21.45 -7.28 7.06
N ASP A 71 22.74 -7.59 7.02
CA ASP A 71 23.32 -8.51 6.05
C ASP A 71 22.60 -9.87 6.10
N GLY A 72 22.11 -10.35 4.96
CA GLY A 72 21.35 -11.60 4.86
C GLY A 72 19.85 -11.50 5.20
N VAL A 73 19.37 -10.35 5.67
CA VAL A 73 17.93 -10.10 5.85
C VAL A 73 17.33 -9.57 4.54
N ASN A 74 16.68 -10.45 3.80
CA ASN A 74 15.99 -10.08 2.57
C ASN A 74 14.66 -9.39 2.91
N PRO A 75 14.43 -8.14 2.49
CA PRO A 75 13.15 -7.48 2.68
C PRO A 75 12.08 -8.08 1.76
N ILE A 76 10.82 -7.76 2.06
CA ILE A 76 9.69 -8.00 1.15
C ILE A 76 9.99 -7.40 -0.22
N ARG A 77 9.66 -8.14 -1.29
CA ARG A 77 9.75 -7.60 -2.66
C ARG A 77 8.53 -6.74 -2.94
N LYS A 78 8.75 -5.55 -3.48
CA LYS A 78 7.74 -4.53 -3.76
C LYS A 78 7.81 -4.09 -5.23
N ARG A 79 6.67 -3.89 -5.88
CA ARG A 79 6.54 -3.38 -7.25
C ARG A 79 5.45 -2.32 -7.32
N LEU A 80 5.77 -1.13 -7.83
CA LEU A 80 4.77 -0.07 -8.06
C LEU A 80 3.78 -0.53 -9.13
N LEU A 81 2.49 -0.44 -8.83
CA LEU A 81 1.40 -0.70 -9.78
C LEU A 81 0.78 0.60 -10.29
N LEU A 82 0.56 1.56 -9.40
CA LEU A 82 -0.10 2.82 -9.72
C LEU A 82 0.40 3.94 -8.82
N ASP A 83 0.76 5.07 -9.42
CA ASP A 83 0.84 6.35 -8.73
C ASP A 83 -0.47 7.10 -9.01
N PHE A 84 -1.26 7.39 -7.97
CA PHE A 84 -2.56 8.02 -8.14
C PHE A 84 -2.45 9.43 -8.71
N ALA A 85 -1.34 10.14 -8.49
CA ALA A 85 -1.11 11.46 -9.07
C ALA A 85 -1.08 11.42 -10.60
N SER A 86 -0.72 10.27 -11.20
CA SER A 86 -0.69 10.09 -12.65
C SER A 86 -2.08 10.06 -13.30
N LEU A 87 -3.15 9.87 -12.52
CA LEU A 87 -4.51 9.81 -13.04
C LEU A 87 -5.08 11.19 -13.38
N GLY A 88 -4.66 12.25 -12.68
CA GLY A 88 -5.13 13.62 -12.92
C GLY A 88 -6.64 13.81 -12.72
N LEU A 89 -7.29 12.98 -11.89
CA LEU A 89 -8.75 12.92 -11.77
C LEU A 89 -9.32 13.79 -10.64
N ALA A 90 -8.61 13.94 -9.52
CA ALA A 90 -9.02 14.72 -8.36
C ALA A 90 -7.82 14.97 -7.44
N ASP A 91 -7.95 15.93 -6.53
CA ASP A 91 -7.07 16.03 -5.37
C ASP A 91 -7.22 14.77 -4.53
N LEU A 92 -6.11 14.14 -4.20
CA LEU A 92 -6.10 12.94 -3.37
C LEU A 92 -6.37 13.30 -1.91
N ASP A 93 -7.06 12.40 -1.22
CA ASP A 93 -7.31 12.49 0.21
C ASP A 93 -6.65 11.32 0.96
N ASN A 94 -6.98 11.16 2.23
CA ASN A 94 -6.48 10.17 3.16
C ASN A 94 -6.92 8.74 2.81
N LEU A 95 -6.43 8.20 1.68
CA LEU A 95 -6.73 6.84 1.24
C LEU A 95 -6.10 5.81 2.21
N GLU A 96 -6.97 5.05 2.87
CA GLU A 96 -6.61 4.17 4.00
C GLU A 96 -7.38 2.84 4.03
N GLY A 97 -8.28 2.61 3.06
CA GLY A 97 -9.02 1.35 2.98
C GLY A 97 -9.01 0.76 1.58
N MET A 98 -8.90 -0.57 1.49
CA MET A 98 -9.02 -1.30 0.23
C MET A 98 -9.86 -2.58 0.36
N THR A 99 -10.62 -2.90 -0.69
CA THR A 99 -11.26 -4.22 -0.81
C THR A 99 -11.39 -4.66 -2.26
N LEU A 100 -11.33 -5.97 -2.49
CA LEU A 100 -11.66 -6.54 -3.79
C LEU A 100 -13.19 -6.66 -3.91
N GLY A 101 -13.74 -6.12 -4.99
CA GLY A 101 -15.13 -6.32 -5.36
C GLY A 101 -15.35 -7.61 -6.17
N PRO A 102 -16.55 -7.75 -6.76
CA PRO A 102 -16.87 -8.90 -7.62
C PRO A 102 -15.96 -8.95 -8.86
N PRO A 103 -15.81 -10.13 -9.49
CA PRO A 103 -15.18 -10.23 -10.79
C PRO A 103 -15.95 -9.41 -11.82
N LEU A 104 -15.20 -8.73 -12.69
CA LEU A 104 -15.71 -8.05 -13.86
C LEU A 104 -16.05 -9.09 -14.95
N PRO A 105 -16.83 -8.72 -15.98
CA PRO A 105 -17.24 -9.67 -17.04
C PRO A 105 -16.08 -10.37 -17.77
N ASN A 106 -14.89 -9.77 -17.77
CA ASN A 106 -13.68 -10.33 -18.38
C ASN A 106 -12.83 -11.19 -17.42
N GLY A 107 -13.27 -11.41 -16.19
CA GLY A 107 -12.56 -12.20 -15.17
C GLY A 107 -11.60 -11.40 -14.28
N ASP A 108 -11.27 -10.16 -14.64
CA ASP A 108 -10.50 -9.26 -13.78
C ASP A 108 -11.27 -8.96 -12.48
N ARG A 109 -10.59 -8.46 -11.45
CA ARG A 109 -11.25 -8.05 -10.19
C ARG A 109 -11.43 -6.54 -10.16
N SER A 110 -12.56 -6.10 -9.61
CA SER A 110 -12.67 -4.71 -9.17
C SER A 110 -11.91 -4.52 -7.86
N LEU A 111 -11.25 -3.38 -7.72
CA LEU A 111 -10.62 -2.90 -6.49
C LEU A 111 -11.29 -1.59 -6.10
N ILE A 112 -11.78 -1.53 -4.87
CA ILE A 112 -12.32 -0.31 -4.28
C ILE A 112 -11.27 0.22 -3.30
N VAL A 113 -10.91 1.49 -3.44
CA VAL A 113 -10.04 2.21 -2.50
C VAL A 113 -10.83 3.38 -1.91
N VAL A 114 -10.74 3.59 -0.59
CA VAL A 114 -11.55 4.58 0.13
C VAL A 114 -10.66 5.54 0.92
N SER A 115 -11.07 6.80 1.05
CA SER A 115 -10.48 7.72 2.02
C SER A 115 -11.27 7.74 3.33
N ASP A 116 -10.53 7.90 4.43
CA ASP A 116 -11.08 8.32 5.72
C ASP A 116 -11.15 9.84 5.75
N ASN A 117 -12.33 10.41 5.98
CA ASN A 117 -12.46 11.86 6.09
C ASN A 117 -12.08 12.40 7.48
N ASN A 118 -11.57 11.55 8.39
CA ASN A 118 -11.26 11.91 9.76
C ASN A 118 -12.46 12.48 10.54
N LEU A 119 -13.69 12.22 10.08
CA LEU A 119 -14.93 12.85 10.55
C LEU A 119 -14.97 14.39 10.37
N GLU A 120 -14.09 14.94 9.53
CA GLU A 120 -14.03 16.37 9.24
C GLU A 120 -14.93 16.73 8.05
N ALA A 121 -15.57 17.89 8.12
CA ALA A 121 -16.54 18.34 7.12
C ALA A 121 -15.90 18.82 5.81
N ASP A 122 -14.63 19.20 5.85
CA ASP A 122 -13.84 19.69 4.72
C ASP A 122 -13.05 18.58 4.00
N GLN A 123 -12.99 17.37 4.58
CA GLN A 123 -12.40 16.20 3.95
C GLN A 123 -13.51 15.34 3.30
N PRO A 124 -13.47 15.10 1.99
CA PRO A 124 -14.40 14.16 1.35
C PRO A 124 -14.05 12.69 1.63
N SER A 125 -15.07 11.86 1.85
CA SER A 125 -14.95 10.41 1.63
C SER A 125 -14.96 10.11 0.14
N GLN A 126 -13.81 9.72 -0.39
CA GLN A 126 -13.59 9.37 -1.78
C GLN A 126 -13.71 7.87 -1.97
N PHE A 127 -14.27 7.46 -3.11
CA PHE A 127 -14.28 6.07 -3.55
C PHE A 127 -13.68 5.96 -4.93
N TRP A 128 -12.58 5.22 -5.04
CA TRP A 128 -11.90 4.95 -6.29
C TRP A 128 -12.21 3.52 -6.72
N LEU A 129 -12.83 3.37 -7.88
CA LEU A 129 -13.09 2.07 -8.49
C LEU A 129 -12.05 1.81 -9.59
N LEU A 130 -11.19 0.83 -9.35
CA LEU A 130 -10.12 0.43 -10.26
C LEU A 130 -10.37 -0.99 -10.78
N ARG A 131 -9.88 -1.28 -11.98
CA ARG A 131 -9.77 -2.65 -12.50
C ARG A 131 -8.39 -3.19 -12.17
N LEU A 132 -8.34 -4.31 -11.45
CA LEU A 132 -7.12 -5.04 -11.14
C LEU A 132 -6.97 -6.23 -12.09
N GLN A 133 -5.89 -6.23 -12.86
CA GLN A 133 -5.62 -7.21 -13.91
C GLN A 133 -4.64 -8.27 -13.44
N GLY A 134 -4.87 -9.52 -13.86
CA GLY A 134 -3.89 -10.61 -13.68
C GLY A 134 -3.72 -11.08 -12.24
N LEU A 135 -4.81 -11.07 -11.47
CA LEU A 135 -4.92 -11.92 -10.27
C LEU A 135 -5.10 -13.39 -10.65
#